data_AF-A0A7C4LA44-F1
#
_entry.id   AF-A0A7C4LA44-F1
#
_cell.length_a   1.000
_cell.length_b   1.000
_cell.length_c   1.000
_cell.angle_alpha   90.00
_cell.angle_beta   90.00
_cell.angle_gamma   90.00
#
_symmetry.space_group_name_H-M   'P 1'
#
loop_
_entity.id
_entity.type
_entity.pdbx_description
1 polymer ?
#
loop_
_entity_poly.entity_id
_entity_poly.type
_entity_poly.pdbx_seq_one_letter_code
_entity_poly.pdbx_strand_id
1 'polypeptide(L)'
;MRIVDATPSGFADFLRGGREKQGEDLVSGLLARALDDTHVLLRHLTLPDSNDKLGFVLIGPDGIWHLELLHLASLVNNGGIWMHWDYDKQSVQPVPFTLLTDRARARLAELQAHLAPEGYGARQAMIVTTPGAPHDFSVPGVELVLHANEIGDFVREVMPQYAPESPIDVDAALGLLTGKRAAAGPTAQARGEPSALTAALNRRYRQLGSLTGFQILVLGLLALANCCVLAVFASLLLSG
;
A
#
# COMPACT_ATOMS: atom_id res chain seq x y z
N MET A 1 5.78 -0.73 9.26
CA MET A 1 4.62 -1.54 8.85
C MET A 1 5.06 -2.90 8.33
N ARG A 2 4.36 -3.98 8.68
CA ARG A 2 4.60 -5.33 8.14
C ARG A 2 3.77 -5.53 6.85
N ILE A 3 4.38 -6.03 5.79
CA ILE A 3 3.67 -6.45 4.55
C ILE A 3 3.61 -7.97 4.52
N VAL A 4 2.44 -8.53 4.25
CA VAL A 4 2.22 -9.97 4.16
C VAL A 4 1.48 -10.29 2.86
N ASP A 5 2.11 -11.09 2.00
CA ASP A 5 1.42 -11.72 0.87
C ASP A 5 0.63 -12.92 1.40
N ALA A 6 -0.69 -12.78 1.49
CA ALA A 6 -1.54 -13.79 2.11
C ALA A 6 -1.70 -15.03 1.22
N THR A 7 -1.77 -14.82 -0.09
CA THR A 7 -1.80 -15.88 -1.10
C THR A 7 -0.66 -15.66 -2.08
N PRO A 8 0.24 -16.65 -2.30
CA PRO A 8 1.30 -16.52 -3.29
C PRO A 8 0.71 -16.19 -4.66
N SER A 9 1.19 -15.12 -5.30
CA SER A 9 0.88 -14.83 -6.69
C SER A 9 1.46 -15.95 -7.56
N GLY A 10 0.62 -16.57 -8.39
CA GLY A 10 1.08 -17.62 -9.30
C GLY A 10 1.98 -17.04 -10.39
N PHE A 11 2.79 -17.88 -11.04
CA PHE A 11 3.61 -17.48 -12.19
C PHE A 11 2.76 -16.84 -13.33
N ALA A 12 1.49 -17.20 -13.44
CA ALA A 12 0.55 -16.60 -14.40
C ALA A 12 0.20 -15.13 -14.09
N ASP A 13 0.15 -14.73 -12.82
CA ASP A 13 -0.12 -13.35 -12.40
C ASP A 13 1.09 -12.45 -12.72
N PHE A 14 2.31 -13.00 -12.59
CA PHE A 14 3.56 -12.32 -12.95
C PHE A 14 3.65 -11.94 -14.43
N LEU A 15 3.11 -12.78 -15.34
CA LEU A 15 3.16 -12.53 -16.78
C LEU A 15 2.07 -11.58 -17.28
N ARG A 16 0.95 -11.42 -16.56
CA ARG A 16 -0.18 -10.56 -16.97
C ARG A 16 -0.16 -9.17 -16.35
N GLY A 17 0.38 -9.01 -15.13
CA GLY A 17 0.09 -7.85 -14.28
C GLY A 17 1.17 -6.78 -14.16
N GLY A 18 2.04 -6.57 -15.15
CA GLY A 18 3.20 -5.68 -14.99
C GLY A 18 2.86 -4.26 -14.49
N ARG A 19 1.72 -3.70 -14.91
CA ARG A 19 1.26 -2.36 -14.48
C ARG A 19 0.51 -2.37 -13.15
N GLU A 20 -0.35 -3.36 -12.95
CA GLU A 20 -1.06 -3.53 -11.67
C GLU A 20 -0.04 -3.71 -10.56
N LYS A 21 0.95 -4.58 -10.78
CA LYS A 21 2.08 -4.78 -9.86
C LYS A 21 2.87 -3.49 -9.58
N GLN A 22 3.14 -2.67 -10.59
CA GLN A 22 3.83 -1.39 -10.38
C GLN A 22 3.04 -0.45 -9.46
N GLY A 23 1.73 -0.35 -9.66
CA GLY A 23 0.91 0.50 -8.81
C GLY A 23 0.71 -0.11 -7.41
N GLU A 24 0.61 -1.44 -7.30
CA GLU A 24 0.61 -2.14 -6.01
C GLU A 24 1.90 -1.89 -5.21
N ASP A 25 3.06 -2.01 -5.86
CA ASP A 25 4.36 -1.80 -5.23
C ASP A 25 4.56 -0.33 -4.86
N LEU A 26 4.06 0.60 -5.69
CA LEU A 26 4.03 2.04 -5.38
C LEU A 26 3.21 2.33 -4.12
N VAL A 27 1.97 1.85 -4.06
CA VAL A 27 1.07 2.06 -2.90
C VAL A 27 1.65 1.40 -1.65
N SER A 28 2.15 0.18 -1.77
CA SER A 28 2.81 -0.53 -0.66
C SER A 28 4.00 0.25 -0.12
N GLY A 29 4.85 0.79 -1.00
CA GLY A 29 6.02 1.58 -0.62
C GLY A 29 5.67 2.95 -0.04
N LEU A 30 4.53 3.55 -0.42
CA LEU A 30 4.02 4.78 0.17
C LEU A 30 3.46 4.53 1.57
N LEU A 31 2.62 3.51 1.73
CA LEU A 31 2.08 3.10 3.03
C LEU A 31 3.20 2.69 3.99
N ALA A 32 4.19 1.92 3.54
CA ALA A 32 5.32 1.50 4.37
C ALA A 32 6.19 2.67 4.88
N ARG A 33 6.20 3.80 4.16
CA ARG A 33 6.88 5.02 4.60
C ARG A 33 6.03 5.85 5.57
N ALA A 34 4.71 5.80 5.42
CA ALA A 34 3.78 6.57 6.23
C ALA A 34 3.40 5.87 7.55
N LEU A 35 3.42 4.53 7.58
CA LEU A 35 2.93 3.72 8.70
C LEU A 35 4.05 2.97 9.42
N ASP A 36 3.93 2.89 10.74
CA ASP A 36 4.86 2.18 11.61
C ASP A 36 4.52 0.68 11.75
N ASP A 37 5.19 -0.02 12.68
CA ASP A 37 5.07 -1.47 12.86
C ASP A 37 3.80 -1.91 13.60
N THR A 38 2.94 -0.98 14.02
CA THR A 38 1.61 -1.30 14.55
C THR A 38 0.61 -1.66 13.44
N HIS A 39 0.99 -1.47 12.18
CA HIS A 39 0.17 -1.74 11.02
C HIS A 39 0.65 -2.96 10.23
N VAL A 40 -0.31 -3.69 9.67
CA VAL A 40 -0.08 -4.82 8.76
C VAL A 40 -0.85 -4.58 7.46
N LEU A 41 -0.15 -4.63 6.34
CA LEU A 41 -0.75 -4.62 5.01
C LEU A 41 -0.77 -6.03 4.43
N LEU A 42 -1.96 -6.57 4.25
CA LEU A 42 -2.19 -7.81 3.52
C LEU A 42 -2.37 -7.51 2.04
N ARG A 43 -1.66 -8.25 1.20
CA ARG A 43 -1.82 -8.24 -0.26
C ARG A 43 -2.45 -9.55 -0.72
N HIS A 44 -3.29 -9.46 -1.76
CA HIS A 44 -3.86 -10.61 -2.46
C HIS A 44 -4.56 -11.60 -1.52
N LEU A 45 -5.30 -11.07 -0.54
CA LEU A 45 -5.99 -11.89 0.44
C LEU A 45 -7.14 -12.65 -0.21
N THR A 46 -7.11 -13.98 -0.11
CA THR A 46 -8.25 -14.83 -0.44
C THR A 46 -8.93 -15.23 0.87
N LEU A 47 -10.19 -14.83 1.04
CA LEU A 47 -10.97 -15.22 2.21
C LEU A 47 -11.31 -16.72 2.14
N PRO A 48 -11.47 -17.42 3.28
CA PRO A 48 -11.73 -18.87 3.30
C PRO A 48 -12.91 -19.33 2.45
N ASP A 49 -13.97 -18.52 2.37
CA ASP A 49 -15.20 -18.82 1.64
C ASP A 49 -15.24 -18.18 0.23
N SER A 50 -14.10 -17.70 -0.26
CA SER A 50 -13.99 -16.97 -1.52
C SER A 50 -12.93 -17.56 -2.43
N ASN A 51 -13.19 -17.50 -3.74
CA ASN A 51 -12.20 -17.85 -4.77
C ASN A 51 -11.46 -16.62 -5.30
N ASP A 52 -11.89 -15.44 -4.88
CA ASP A 52 -11.36 -14.19 -5.41
C ASP A 52 -10.34 -13.57 -4.46
N LYS A 53 -9.40 -12.84 -5.05
CA LYS A 53 -8.40 -12.08 -4.32
C LYS A 53 -8.93 -10.68 -4.03
N LEU A 54 -8.89 -10.29 -2.77
CA LEU A 54 -8.96 -8.89 -2.35
C LEU A 54 -7.64 -8.19 -2.69
N GLY A 55 -7.70 -6.91 -3.04
CA GLY A 55 -6.53 -6.11 -3.41
C GLY A 55 -5.59 -5.91 -2.21
N PHE A 56 -5.94 -4.96 -1.35
CA PHE A 56 -5.23 -4.69 -0.11
C PHE A 56 -6.17 -4.65 1.08
N VAL A 57 -5.72 -5.24 2.18
CA VAL A 57 -6.35 -5.07 3.48
C VAL A 57 -5.32 -4.54 4.46
N LEU A 58 -5.50 -3.29 4.88
CA LEU A 58 -4.68 -2.65 5.90
C LEU A 58 -5.33 -2.87 7.27
N ILE A 59 -4.56 -3.39 8.22
CA ILE A 59 -4.98 -3.65 9.60
C ILE A 59 -4.12 -2.79 10.50
N GLY A 60 -4.74 -2.03 11.40
CA GLY A 60 -4.04 -1.22 12.39
C GLY A 60 -4.90 -0.95 13.61
N PRO A 61 -4.36 -0.21 14.60
CA PRO A 61 -5.13 0.22 15.77
C PRO A 61 -6.35 1.05 15.37
N ASP A 62 -6.25 1.81 14.27
CA ASP A 62 -7.32 2.67 13.74
C ASP A 62 -8.38 1.92 12.91
N GLY A 63 -8.30 0.59 12.83
CA GLY A 63 -9.31 -0.21 12.16
C GLY A 63 -8.79 -1.10 11.03
N ILE A 64 -9.74 -1.66 10.28
CA ILE A 64 -9.48 -2.46 9.08
C ILE A 64 -9.96 -1.69 7.84
N TRP A 65 -9.09 -1.57 6.85
CA TRP A 65 -9.34 -0.86 5.61
C TRP A 65 -9.14 -1.77 4.41
N HIS A 66 -10.14 -1.87 3.55
CA HIS A 66 -10.02 -2.43 2.22
C HIS A 66 -9.63 -1.33 1.23
N LEU A 67 -8.47 -1.45 0.59
CA LEU A 67 -7.97 -0.47 -0.37
C LEU A 67 -8.02 -1.09 -1.77
N GLU A 68 -8.94 -0.60 -2.61
CA GLU A 68 -9.06 -1.03 -4.01
C GLU A 68 -8.18 -0.12 -4.87
N LEU A 69 -7.29 -0.69 -5.68
CA LEU A 69 -6.44 0.10 -6.57
C LEU A 69 -7.12 0.31 -7.91
N LEU A 70 -7.12 1.55 -8.36
CA LEU A 70 -7.52 1.95 -9.69
C LEU A 70 -6.26 2.21 -10.52
N HIS A 71 -6.06 1.34 -11.50
CA HIS A 71 -5.01 1.46 -12.51
C HIS A 71 -5.63 1.93 -13.82
N LEU A 72 -5.84 3.23 -13.95
CA LEU A 72 -6.34 3.83 -15.20
C LEU A 72 -5.15 4.43 -15.98
N ALA A 73 -4.97 4.11 -17.25
CA ALA A 73 -3.94 4.76 -18.06
C ALA A 73 -4.49 6.02 -18.73
N SER A 74 -3.68 7.07 -18.82
CA SER A 74 -4.01 8.30 -19.56
C SER A 74 -5.39 8.86 -19.23
N LEU A 75 -5.66 9.07 -17.94
CA LEU A 75 -6.93 9.58 -17.44
C LEU A 75 -7.15 11.03 -17.89
N VAL A 76 -8.22 11.28 -18.63
CA VAL A 76 -8.56 12.62 -19.16
C VAL A 76 -10.06 12.89 -19.05
N ASN A 77 -10.44 14.15 -18.84
CA ASN A 77 -11.84 14.57 -18.91
C ASN A 77 -12.12 15.15 -20.30
N ASN A 78 -13.09 14.60 -21.02
CA ASN A 78 -13.54 15.12 -22.30
C ASN A 78 -15.03 15.49 -22.23
N GLY A 79 -15.32 16.79 -22.09
CA GLY A 79 -16.69 17.28 -22.06
C GLY A 79 -17.53 16.75 -20.90
N GLY A 80 -16.92 16.55 -19.72
CA GLY A 80 -17.59 16.04 -18.53
C GLY A 80 -17.57 14.52 -18.38
N ILE A 81 -17.01 13.79 -19.35
CA ILE A 81 -16.87 12.33 -19.29
C ILE A 81 -15.40 11.99 -19.05
N TRP A 82 -15.15 11.26 -17.97
CA TRP A 82 -13.83 10.70 -17.71
C TRP A 82 -13.53 9.54 -18.66
N MET A 83 -12.37 9.61 -19.31
CA MET A 83 -11.89 8.65 -20.27
C MET A 83 -10.53 8.11 -19.82
N HIS A 84 -10.23 6.86 -20.17
CA HIS A 84 -8.93 6.24 -19.97
C HIS A 84 -8.50 5.49 -21.23
N TRP A 85 -7.21 5.20 -21.34
CA TRP A 85 -6.71 4.26 -22.33
C TRP A 85 -6.99 2.82 -21.84
N ASP A 86 -7.74 2.07 -22.63
CA ASP A 86 -8.00 0.64 -22.46
C ASP A 86 -6.99 -0.12 -23.32
N TYR A 87 -6.12 -0.91 -22.68
CA TYR A 87 -5.08 -1.65 -23.38
C TYR A 87 -5.62 -2.87 -24.13
N ASP A 88 -6.68 -3.49 -23.63
CA ASP A 88 -7.28 -4.67 -24.26
C ASP A 88 -7.98 -4.27 -25.56
N LYS A 89 -8.66 -3.12 -25.53
CA LYS A 89 -9.34 -2.56 -26.71
C LYS A 89 -8.47 -1.64 -27.56
N GLN A 90 -7.22 -1.38 -27.14
CA GLN A 90 -6.29 -0.44 -27.76
C GLN A 90 -6.93 0.90 -28.15
N SER A 91 -7.77 1.45 -27.27
CA SER A 91 -8.53 2.66 -27.56
C SER A 91 -8.88 3.43 -26.29
N VAL A 92 -9.26 4.69 -26.47
CA VAL A 92 -9.76 5.54 -25.39
C VAL A 92 -11.21 5.15 -25.10
N GLN A 93 -11.49 4.77 -23.85
CA GLN A 93 -12.80 4.30 -23.39
C GLN A 93 -13.28 5.14 -22.21
N PRO A 94 -14.60 5.29 -22.03
CA PRO A 94 -15.14 5.88 -20.81
C PRO A 94 -14.73 5.06 -19.58
N VAL A 95 -14.42 5.74 -18.47
CA VAL A 95 -14.17 5.06 -17.20
C VAL A 95 -15.44 4.31 -16.78
N PRO A 96 -15.36 2.99 -16.53
CA PRO A 96 -16.55 2.18 -16.26
C PRO A 96 -16.98 2.30 -14.79
N PHE A 97 -17.40 3.50 -14.37
CA PHE A 97 -17.68 3.82 -12.96
C PHE A 97 -18.63 2.83 -12.28
N THR A 98 -19.73 2.43 -12.93
CA THR A 98 -20.68 1.47 -12.36
C THR A 98 -20.00 0.15 -12.01
N LEU A 99 -19.19 -0.39 -12.93
CA LEU A 99 -18.47 -1.63 -12.70
C LEU A 99 -17.46 -1.50 -11.56
N LEU A 100 -16.73 -0.38 -11.49
CA LEU A 100 -15.75 -0.11 -10.44
C LEU A 100 -16.43 -0.03 -9.07
N THR A 101 -17.51 0.73 -8.96
CA THR A 101 -18.25 0.91 -7.70
C THR A 101 -18.93 -0.38 -7.25
N ASP A 102 -19.55 -1.13 -8.16
CA ASP A 102 -20.21 -2.40 -7.82
C ASP A 102 -19.21 -3.45 -7.36
N ARG A 103 -18.08 -3.58 -8.05
CA ARG A 103 -16.98 -4.47 -7.65
C ARG A 103 -16.45 -4.09 -6.26
N ALA A 104 -16.17 -2.82 -6.04
CA ALA A 104 -15.63 -2.34 -4.77
C ALA A 104 -16.60 -2.60 -3.61
N ARG A 105 -17.89 -2.33 -3.78
CA ARG A 105 -18.93 -2.61 -2.78
C ARG A 105 -19.06 -4.10 -2.50
N ALA A 106 -19.04 -4.94 -3.54
CA ALA A 106 -19.09 -6.39 -3.38
C ALA A 106 -17.92 -6.91 -2.53
N ARG A 107 -16.69 -6.45 -2.82
CA ARG A 107 -15.50 -6.82 -2.02
C ARG A 107 -15.55 -6.36 -0.58
N LEU A 108 -16.02 -5.12 -0.35
CA LEU A 108 -16.18 -4.62 1.01
C LEU A 108 -17.23 -5.45 1.77
N ALA A 109 -18.38 -5.75 1.15
CA ALA A 109 -19.44 -6.53 1.76
C ALA A 109 -18.97 -7.96 2.11
N GLU A 110 -18.18 -8.58 1.23
CA GLU A 110 -17.56 -9.88 1.44
C GLU A 110 -16.61 -9.86 2.66
N LEU A 111 -15.72 -8.88 2.73
CA LEU A 111 -14.82 -8.69 3.88
C LEU A 111 -15.60 -8.40 5.17
N GLN A 112 -16.62 -7.54 5.12
CA GLN A 112 -17.45 -7.23 6.28
C GLN A 112 -18.21 -8.47 6.78
N ALA A 113 -18.74 -9.29 5.88
CA ALA A 113 -19.43 -10.52 6.27
C ALA A 113 -18.49 -11.51 6.98
N HIS A 114 -17.23 -11.60 6.54
CA HIS A 114 -16.21 -12.43 7.19
C HIS A 114 -15.79 -11.91 8.58
N LEU A 115 -15.76 -10.59 8.76
CA LEU A 115 -15.32 -9.92 9.99
C LEU A 115 -16.41 -9.80 11.06
N ALA A 116 -17.68 -9.69 10.65
CA ALA A 116 -18.81 -9.42 11.53
C ALA A 116 -18.96 -10.42 12.71
N PRO A 117 -18.73 -11.74 12.57
CA PRO A 117 -18.84 -12.69 13.68
C PRO A 117 -17.90 -12.40 14.85
N GLU A 118 -16.75 -11.77 14.59
CA GLU A 118 -15.74 -11.39 15.59
C GLU A 118 -15.91 -9.94 16.06
N GLY A 119 -17.00 -9.26 15.65
CA GLY A 119 -17.31 -7.89 16.03
C GLY A 119 -16.45 -6.83 15.34
N TYR A 120 -15.67 -7.21 14.32
CA TYR A 120 -14.86 -6.25 13.55
C TYR A 120 -15.66 -5.67 12.38
N GLY A 121 -15.36 -4.41 12.07
CA GLY A 121 -15.84 -3.72 10.87
C GLY A 121 -14.68 -3.39 9.93
N ALA A 122 -15.01 -3.18 8.66
CA ALA A 122 -14.06 -2.69 7.66
C ALA A 122 -14.59 -1.44 6.94
N ARG A 123 -13.66 -0.57 6.55
CA ARG A 123 -13.88 0.60 5.70
C ARG A 123 -13.29 0.39 4.31
N GLN A 124 -13.63 1.27 3.38
CA GLN A 124 -13.11 1.21 2.01
C GLN A 124 -12.54 2.54 1.57
N ALA A 125 -11.42 2.47 0.85
CA ALA A 125 -10.92 3.56 0.03
C ALA A 125 -10.58 3.04 -1.38
N MET A 126 -10.74 3.89 -2.39
CA MET A 126 -10.18 3.65 -3.72
C MET A 126 -8.90 4.45 -3.89
N ILE A 127 -7.83 3.82 -4.35
CA ILE A 127 -6.54 4.47 -4.58
C ILE A 127 -6.28 4.60 -6.07
N VAL A 128 -6.23 5.84 -6.55
CA VAL A 128 -5.86 6.17 -7.93
C VAL A 128 -4.34 6.19 -8.02
N THR A 129 -3.79 5.22 -8.74
CA THR A 129 -2.34 5.06 -8.91
C THR A 129 -1.80 5.69 -10.19
N THR A 130 -2.70 6.24 -11.02
CA THR A 130 -2.36 6.89 -12.28
C THR A 130 -1.48 8.11 -12.03
N PRO A 131 -0.25 8.14 -12.55
CA PRO A 131 0.61 9.31 -12.41
C PRO A 131 -0.04 10.55 -13.03
N GLY A 132 -0.08 11.65 -12.28
CA GLY A 132 -0.68 12.90 -12.74
C GLY A 132 -2.20 12.86 -12.90
N ALA A 133 -2.89 11.89 -12.28
CA ALA A 133 -4.34 11.92 -12.20
C ALA A 133 -4.80 13.28 -11.63
N PRO A 134 -5.75 13.97 -12.30
CA PRO A 134 -6.29 15.22 -11.80
C PRO A 134 -6.95 15.04 -10.42
N HIS A 135 -6.71 15.97 -9.49
CA HIS A 135 -7.27 15.92 -8.13
C HIS A 135 -8.80 16.05 -8.08
N ASP A 136 -9.43 16.52 -9.16
CA ASP A 136 -10.89 16.56 -9.29
C ASP A 136 -11.49 15.24 -9.82
N PHE A 137 -10.65 14.25 -10.14
CA PHE A 137 -11.13 12.91 -10.45
C PHE A 137 -11.77 12.28 -9.21
N SER A 138 -13.00 11.82 -9.37
CA SER A 138 -13.76 11.17 -8.31
C SER A 138 -14.52 9.98 -8.88
N VAL A 139 -14.87 9.05 -8.00
CA VAL A 139 -15.66 7.86 -8.35
C VAL A 139 -17.04 8.02 -7.72
N PRO A 140 -18.11 8.16 -8.53
CA PRO A 140 -19.46 8.33 -8.00
C PRO A 140 -19.87 7.17 -7.07
N GLY A 141 -20.37 7.54 -5.89
CA GLY A 141 -20.86 6.58 -4.89
C GLY A 141 -19.78 5.89 -4.06
N VAL A 142 -18.54 6.38 -4.13
CA VAL A 142 -17.42 5.99 -3.25
C VAL A 142 -17.07 7.20 -2.39
N GLU A 143 -17.06 7.01 -1.07
CA GLU A 143 -16.85 8.09 -0.11
C GLU A 143 -15.41 8.62 -0.15
N LEU A 144 -14.44 7.70 -0.23
CA LEU A 144 -13.03 8.04 -0.15
C LEU A 144 -12.28 7.57 -1.40
N VAL A 145 -11.86 8.54 -2.21
CA VAL A 145 -10.93 8.36 -3.32
C VAL A 145 -9.64 9.07 -2.95
N LEU A 146 -8.53 8.33 -3.00
CA LEU A 146 -7.20 8.79 -2.63
C LEU A 146 -6.31 8.77 -3.85
N HIS A 147 -5.57 9.84 -4.11
CA HIS A 147 -4.47 9.78 -5.06
C HIS A 147 -3.25 9.20 -4.37
N ALA A 148 -2.42 8.45 -5.10
CA ALA A 148 -1.25 7.79 -4.50
C ALA A 148 -0.33 8.80 -3.76
N ASN A 149 -0.16 10.01 -4.28
CA ASN A 149 0.62 11.07 -3.64
C ASN A 149 -0.01 11.63 -2.34
N GLU A 150 -1.28 11.34 -2.07
CA GLU A 150 -2.02 11.79 -0.88
C GLU A 150 -2.03 10.74 0.25
N ILE A 151 -1.39 9.57 0.06
CA ILE A 151 -1.35 8.51 1.07
C ILE A 151 -0.77 9.02 2.41
N GLY A 152 0.21 9.92 2.37
CA GLY A 152 0.76 10.51 3.60
C GLY A 152 -0.25 11.37 4.37
N ASP A 153 -1.12 12.09 3.66
CA ASP A 153 -2.16 12.93 4.27
C ASP A 153 -3.33 12.07 4.76
N PHE A 154 -3.71 11.04 3.99
CA PHE A 154 -4.66 10.03 4.43
C PHE A 154 -4.25 9.41 5.78
N VAL A 155 -3.00 8.97 5.92
CA VAL A 155 -2.52 8.35 7.16
C VAL A 155 -2.51 9.34 8.33
N ARG A 156 -2.08 10.60 8.10
CA ARG A 156 -1.92 11.58 9.17
C ARG A 156 -3.24 12.23 9.61
N GLU A 157 -4.13 12.47 8.66
CA GLU A 157 -5.29 13.32 8.87
C GLU A 157 -6.59 12.52 8.85
N VAL A 158 -6.72 11.53 7.97
CA VAL A 158 -7.99 10.83 7.74
C VAL A 158 -8.10 9.61 8.66
N MET A 159 -7.13 8.70 8.65
CA MET A 159 -7.20 7.45 9.43
C MET A 159 -7.56 7.67 10.91
N PRO A 160 -6.96 8.63 11.64
CA PRO A 160 -7.29 8.85 13.05
C PRO A 160 -8.74 9.28 13.29
N GLN A 161 -9.39 9.93 12.31
CA GLN A 161 -10.80 10.35 12.42
C GLN A 161 -11.77 9.16 12.38
N TYR A 162 -11.32 8.02 11.85
CA TYR A 162 -12.13 6.81 11.72
C TYR A 162 -11.70 5.71 12.70
N ALA A 163 -10.80 6.02 13.64
CA ALA A 163 -10.35 5.06 14.64
C ALA A 163 -11.55 4.55 15.48
N PRO A 164 -11.64 3.23 15.71
CA PRO A 164 -12.68 2.68 16.56
C PRO A 164 -12.51 3.14 18.01
N GLU A 165 -13.61 3.19 18.77
CA GLU A 165 -13.56 3.54 20.20
C GLU A 165 -12.65 2.61 21.01
N SER A 166 -12.57 1.35 20.60
CA SER A 166 -11.66 0.35 21.16
C SER A 166 -10.67 -0.11 20.09
N PRO A 167 -9.35 -0.02 20.33
CA PRO A 167 -8.35 -0.45 19.37
C PRO A 167 -8.53 -1.92 18.98
N ILE A 168 -8.32 -2.21 17.69
CA ILE A 168 -8.35 -3.60 17.20
C ILE A 168 -7.09 -4.33 17.67
N ASP A 169 -7.27 -5.58 18.13
CA ASP A 169 -6.17 -6.52 18.28
C ASP A 169 -5.69 -6.96 16.88
N VAL A 170 -4.58 -6.37 16.45
CA VAL A 170 -4.02 -6.56 15.10
C VAL A 170 -3.64 -8.02 14.83
N ASP A 171 -3.12 -8.73 15.82
CA ASP A 171 -2.69 -10.13 15.64
C ASP A 171 -3.91 -11.07 15.60
N ALA A 172 -4.95 -10.79 16.40
CA ALA A 172 -6.21 -11.51 16.32
C ALA A 172 -6.89 -11.32 14.96
N ALA A 173 -7.01 -10.06 14.49
CA ALA A 173 -7.57 -9.74 13.18
C ALA A 173 -6.77 -10.38 12.03
N LEU A 174 -5.43 -10.36 12.13
CA LEU A 174 -4.57 -11.03 11.15
C LEU A 174 -4.78 -12.54 11.14
N GLY A 175 -4.87 -13.18 12.30
CA GLY A 175 -5.10 -14.62 12.43
C GLY A 175 -6.46 -15.03 11.85
N LEU A 176 -7.49 -14.22 12.07
CA LEU A 176 -8.83 -14.38 11.50
C LEU A 176 -8.81 -14.29 9.97
N LEU A 177 -8.16 -13.27 9.42
CA LEU A 177 -8.16 -13.03 7.97
C LEU A 177 -7.30 -14.05 7.22
N THR A 178 -6.19 -14.50 7.81
CA THR A 178 -5.28 -15.46 7.15
C THR A 178 -5.64 -16.92 7.41
N GLY A 179 -6.71 -17.20 8.18
CA GLY A 179 -7.08 -18.55 8.62
C GLY A 179 -6.06 -19.22 9.55
N LYS A 180 -4.96 -18.53 9.87
CA LYS A 180 -3.95 -18.96 10.83
C LYS A 180 -4.40 -18.50 12.20
N ARG A 181 -5.43 -19.15 12.75
CA ARG A 181 -5.83 -18.96 14.15
C ARG A 181 -4.58 -19.24 14.98
N ALA A 182 -3.96 -18.19 15.53
CA ALA A 182 -2.90 -18.37 16.50
C ALA A 182 -3.49 -19.26 17.59
N ALA A 183 -2.89 -20.43 17.85
CA ALA A 183 -3.29 -21.24 18.99
C ALA A 183 -3.32 -20.30 20.18
N ALA A 184 -4.50 -20.15 20.81
CA ALA A 184 -4.70 -19.23 21.92
C ALA A 184 -3.57 -19.48 22.93
N GLY A 185 -2.58 -18.60 22.95
CA GLY A 185 -1.54 -18.64 23.95
C GLY A 185 -2.23 -18.48 25.30
N PRO A 186 -1.79 -19.17 26.36
CA PRO A 186 -2.34 -18.95 27.68
C PRO A 186 -2.29 -17.46 27.95
N THR A 187 -3.44 -16.87 28.28
CA THR A 187 -3.58 -15.48 28.71
C THR A 187 -2.60 -15.24 29.84
N ALA A 188 -1.47 -14.63 29.51
CA ALA A 188 -0.44 -14.29 30.48
C ALA A 188 -0.98 -13.17 31.37
N GLN A 189 -1.61 -13.58 32.47
CA GLN A 189 -1.80 -12.74 33.64
C GLN A 189 -0.46 -12.08 34.01
N ALA A 190 -0.54 -10.76 34.19
CA ALA A 190 0.41 -9.87 34.84
C ALA A 190 1.59 -10.55 35.57
N ARG A 191 2.79 -10.44 34.98
CA ARG A 191 4.01 -10.18 35.77
C ARG A 191 4.81 -9.09 35.08
N GLY A 192 4.88 -7.94 35.75
CA GLY A 192 5.80 -6.89 35.41
C GLY A 192 7.23 -7.41 35.54
N GLU A 193 7.88 -7.57 34.40
CA GLU A 193 9.32 -7.39 34.29
C GLU A 193 9.57 -6.51 33.05
N PRO A 194 10.37 -5.44 33.16
CA PRO A 194 10.71 -4.61 32.02
C PRO A 194 11.46 -5.48 31.01
N SER A 195 10.85 -5.66 29.83
CA SER A 195 11.30 -6.65 28.87
C SER A 195 12.76 -6.44 28.49
N ALA A 196 13.56 -7.51 28.62
CA ALA A 196 14.88 -7.61 28.00
C ALA A 196 14.85 -7.33 26.49
N LEU A 197 13.66 -7.35 25.87
CA LEU A 197 13.40 -6.96 24.49
C LEU A 197 13.61 -5.44 24.26
N THR A 198 13.22 -4.58 25.21
CA THR A 198 13.45 -3.13 25.11
C THR A 198 14.94 -2.80 25.28
N ALA A 199 15.65 -3.55 26.13
CA ALA A 199 17.11 -3.42 26.29
C ALA A 199 17.88 -3.99 25.08
N ALA A 200 17.36 -5.03 24.41
CA ALA A 200 17.92 -5.60 23.19
C ALA A 200 17.64 -4.75 21.95
N LEU A 201 16.46 -4.12 21.85
CA LEU A 201 16.09 -3.22 20.77
C LEU A 201 16.89 -1.90 20.84
N ASN A 202 17.15 -1.36 22.04
CA ASN A 202 18.04 -0.21 22.20
C ASN A 202 19.52 -0.50 21.89
N ARG A 203 19.97 -1.76 22.03
CA ARG A 203 21.32 -2.17 21.57
C ARG A 203 21.41 -2.32 20.05
N ARG A 204 20.33 -2.78 19.38
CA ARG A 204 20.28 -2.84 17.90
C ARG A 204 20.07 -1.47 17.24
N TYR A 205 19.33 -0.57 17.86
CA TYR A 205 19.16 0.80 17.34
C TYR A 205 20.45 1.63 17.40
N ARG A 206 21.36 1.35 18.35
CA ARG A 206 22.72 1.92 18.36
C ARG A 206 23.65 1.39 17.27
N GLN A 207 23.32 0.27 16.62
CA GLN A 207 24.11 -0.28 15.50
C GLN A 207 23.59 0.12 14.12
N LEU A 208 22.40 0.71 14.01
CA LEU A 208 21.85 1.25 12.74
C LEU A 208 22.18 2.73 12.50
N GLY A 209 22.88 3.38 13.43
CA GLY A 209 23.52 4.68 13.24
C GLY A 209 24.87 4.63 12.51
N SER A 210 25.12 3.61 11.68
CA SER A 210 26.35 3.48 10.90
C SER A 210 26.06 3.03 9.46
N LEU A 211 25.20 3.76 8.75
CA LEU A 211 25.39 3.94 7.31
C LEU A 211 26.57 4.91 7.15
N THR A 212 27.75 4.30 7.28
CA THR A 212 29.08 4.88 7.41
C THR A 212 29.49 5.59 6.12
N GLY A 213 30.25 6.68 6.26
CA GLY A 213 30.66 7.60 5.18
C GLY A 213 31.32 6.99 3.95
N PHE A 214 31.54 5.68 3.91
CA PHE A 214 31.94 4.95 2.71
C PHE A 214 30.90 5.06 1.57
N GLN A 215 29.60 4.98 1.88
CA GLN A 215 28.57 5.13 0.83
C GLN A 215 28.52 6.56 0.27
N ILE A 216 28.68 7.57 1.13
CA ILE A 216 28.78 8.98 0.72
C ILE A 216 30.05 9.20 -0.11
N LEU A 217 31.16 8.58 0.27
CA LEU A 217 32.43 8.66 -0.46
C LEU A 217 32.35 7.99 -1.84
N VAL A 218 31.68 6.84 -1.97
CA VAL A 218 31.45 6.16 -3.24
C VAL A 218 30.57 7.01 -4.17
N LEU A 219 29.48 7.57 -3.65
CA LEU A 219 28.61 8.47 -4.43
C LEU A 219 29.34 9.76 -4.83
N GLY A 220 30.17 10.31 -3.93
CA GLY A 220 31.00 11.48 -4.22
C GLY A 220 32.04 11.24 -5.32
N LEU A 221 32.71 10.08 -5.31
CA LEU A 221 33.66 9.70 -6.36
C LEU A 221 33.01 9.50 -7.72
N LEU A 222 31.81 8.88 -7.77
CA LEU A 222 31.04 8.73 -9.00
C LEU A 222 30.62 10.09 -9.58
N ALA A 223 30.21 11.03 -8.74
CA ALA A 223 29.88 12.38 -9.17
C ALA A 223 31.11 13.12 -9.74
N LEU A 224 32.27 13.04 -9.07
CA LEU A 224 33.49 13.69 -9.51
C LEU A 224 33.99 13.13 -10.86
N ALA A 225 33.94 11.81 -11.03
CA ALA A 225 34.34 11.15 -12.28
C ALA A 225 33.48 11.62 -13.47
N ASN A 226 32.17 11.75 -13.30
CA ASN A 226 31.28 12.28 -14.33
C ASN A 226 31.59 13.74 -14.69
N CYS A 227 31.91 14.59 -13.70
CA CYS A 227 32.31 15.97 -13.97
C CYS A 227 33.61 16.05 -14.78
N CYS A 228 34.60 15.20 -14.50
CA CYS A 228 35.85 15.16 -15.25
C CYS A 228 35.65 14.75 -16.71
N VAL A 229 34.81 13.73 -16.97
CA VAL A 229 34.51 13.30 -18.34
C VAL A 229 33.81 14.41 -19.13
N LEU A 230 32.85 15.11 -18.51
CA LEU A 230 32.17 16.24 -19.14
C LEU A 230 33.11 17.41 -19.45
N ALA A 231 34.06 17.72 -18.56
CA ALA A 231 35.04 18.78 -18.76
C ALA A 231 35.99 18.49 -19.94
N VAL A 232 36.46 17.23 -20.08
CA VAL A 232 37.28 16.82 -21.22
C VAL A 232 36.51 16.93 -22.53
N PHE A 233 35.25 16.45 -22.55
CA PHE A 233 34.39 16.59 -23.72
C PHE A 233 34.16 18.06 -24.10
N ALA A 234 33.92 18.94 -23.13
CA ALA A 234 33.78 20.37 -23.37
C ALA A 234 35.06 21.00 -23.93
N SER A 235 36.24 20.61 -23.44
CA SER A 235 37.51 21.12 -23.94
C SER A 235 37.80 20.69 -25.38
N LEU A 236 37.45 19.45 -25.76
CA LEU A 236 37.60 18.96 -27.13
C LEU A 236 36.66 19.70 -28.10
N LEU A 237 35.43 20.00 -27.67
CA LEU A 237 34.48 20.79 -28.48
C LEU A 237 34.92 22.23 -28.71
N LEU A 238 35.66 22.83 -27.76
CA LEU A 238 36.15 24.20 -27.89
C LEU A 238 37.46 24.32 -28.68
N SER A 239 38.15 23.20 -28.92
CA SER A 239 39.47 23.16 -29.57
C SER A 239 39.43 22.74 -31.04
N GLY A 240 38.26 22.36 -31.56
CA GLY A 240 38.04 22.01 -32.97
C GLY A 240 37.24 23.07 -33.68
#